data_AF-B5Z922-F1
#
_entry.id   AF-B5Z922-F1
#
_cell.length_a   1.000
_cell.length_b   1.000
_cell.length_c   1.000
_cell.angle_alpha   90.00
_cell.angle_beta   90.00
_cell.angle_gamma   90.00
#
_symmetry.space_group_name_H-M   'P 1'
#
loop_
_entity.id
_entity.type
_entity.pdbx_description
1 polymer ?
#
loop_
_entity_poly.entity_id
_entity_poly.type
_entity_poly.pdbx_seq_one_letter_code
_entity_poly.pdbx_strand_id
1 'polypeptide(L)'
;MRLKHFKTFLFITMAIIVIGTGCANKKKKKDEYNKPAIFWYQGILREILFANLETADNYYSSLQSEHINSPLVPEAMLALGQAHMKKREYVLASFYFDEYIKRFGTKDNVDYLTFLKLQSHYYAFKNHSKDQEFISNSIVSLGEFIEKYPNSRYRPYVEYMQIKFILGQNELNRAIANVYKKRHKPEGVKRYLERIDETLEKETKPKPSHMPWYVLIFDW
;
A
#
# COMPACT_ATOMS: atom_id res chain seq x y z
N MET A 1 29.03 -52.51 27.70
CA MET A 1 27.68 -52.24 27.17
C MET A 1 26.94 -51.07 27.85
N ARG A 2 27.35 -50.60 29.06
CA ARG A 2 26.63 -49.54 29.81
C ARG A 2 26.80 -48.09 29.33
N LEU A 3 27.89 -47.73 28.64
CA LEU A 3 28.14 -46.34 28.21
C LEU A 3 27.33 -45.90 26.98
N LYS A 4 26.97 -46.82 26.07
CA LYS A 4 26.18 -46.49 24.88
C LYS A 4 24.77 -46.06 25.27
N HIS A 5 24.12 -46.82 26.16
CA HIS A 5 22.77 -46.50 26.65
C HIS A 5 22.70 -45.18 27.44
N PHE A 6 23.77 -44.80 28.15
CA PHE A 6 23.83 -43.51 28.83
C PHE A 6 23.89 -42.32 27.87
N LYS A 7 24.66 -42.43 26.78
CA LYS A 7 24.70 -41.41 25.73
C LYS A 7 23.39 -41.32 24.94
N THR A 8 22.73 -42.45 24.67
CA THR A 8 21.40 -42.46 24.04
C THR A 8 20.34 -41.85 24.95
N PHE A 9 20.40 -42.13 26.26
CA PHE A 9 19.48 -41.56 27.25
C PHE A 9 19.67 -40.03 27.36
N LEU A 10 20.92 -39.55 27.35
CA LEU A 10 21.24 -38.12 27.39
C LEU A 10 20.81 -37.37 26.11
N PHE A 11 20.85 -38.03 24.95
CA PHE A 11 20.33 -37.47 23.70
C PHE A 11 18.80 -37.42 23.67
N ILE A 12 18.12 -38.42 24.24
CA ILE A 12 16.66 -38.46 24.32
C ILE A 12 16.13 -37.39 25.29
N THR A 13 16.80 -37.18 26.43
CA THR A 13 16.40 -36.13 27.39
C THR A 13 16.62 -34.72 26.84
N MET A 14 17.71 -34.48 26.09
CA MET A 14 17.96 -33.21 25.40
C MET A 14 16.89 -32.93 24.32
N ALA A 15 16.47 -33.95 23.57
CA ALA A 15 15.43 -33.81 22.54
C ALA A 15 14.05 -33.46 23.13
N ILE A 16 13.72 -34.01 24.31
CA ILE A 16 12.45 -33.70 25.01
C ILE A 16 12.41 -32.25 25.52
N ILE A 17 13.56 -31.70 25.93
CA ILE A 17 13.65 -30.30 26.41
C ILE A 17 13.48 -29.29 25.26
N VAL A 18 13.96 -29.61 24.06
CA VAL A 18 13.79 -28.74 22.87
C VAL A 18 12.34 -28.72 22.39
N ILE A 19 11.59 -29.82 22.54
CA ILE A 19 10.17 -29.88 22.14
C ILE A 19 9.26 -29.20 23.18
N GLY A 20 9.68 -29.12 24.44
CA GLY A 20 8.88 -28.54 25.55
C GLY A 20 8.84 -27.00 25.62
N THR A 21 9.67 -26.28 24.86
CA THR A 21 9.74 -24.80 24.91
C THR A 21 8.93 -24.10 23.82
N GLY A 22 8.22 -24.85 22.96
CA GLY A 22 7.46 -24.31 21.83
C GLY A 22 6.10 -23.68 22.15
N CYS A 23 5.58 -23.82 23.36
CA CYS A 23 4.31 -23.19 23.74
C CYS A 23 4.57 -21.80 24.33
N ALA A 24 4.82 -20.83 23.46
CA ALA A 24 4.59 -19.43 23.78
C ALA A 24 3.11 -19.29 24.20
N ASN A 25 2.88 -19.25 25.50
CA ASN A 25 1.58 -19.09 26.11
C ASN A 25 1.08 -17.67 25.77
N LYS A 26 0.51 -17.48 24.56
CA LYS A 26 -0.34 -16.32 24.27
C LYS A 26 -1.45 -16.41 25.31
N LYS A 27 -1.36 -15.61 26.39
CA LYS A 27 -2.44 -15.42 27.34
C LYS A 27 -3.69 -15.21 26.48
N LYS A 28 -4.62 -16.17 26.50
CA LYS A 28 -5.90 -16.05 25.82
C LYS A 28 -6.49 -14.74 26.31
N LYS A 29 -6.43 -13.67 25.49
CA LYS A 29 -7.26 -12.49 25.73
C LYS A 29 -8.65 -13.09 25.82
N LYS A 30 -9.32 -12.95 26.97
CA LYS A 30 -10.74 -13.30 27.05
C LYS A 30 -11.38 -12.54 25.91
N ASP A 31 -11.99 -13.25 24.97
CA ASP A 31 -12.65 -12.59 23.86
C ASP A 31 -13.71 -11.67 24.47
N GLU A 32 -13.47 -10.38 24.33
CA GLU A 32 -14.41 -9.36 24.78
C GLU A 32 -15.54 -9.35 23.76
N TYR A 33 -16.79 -9.40 24.24
CA TYR A 33 -17.98 -9.34 23.39
C TYR A 33 -19.02 -8.45 24.06
N ASN A 34 -19.98 -7.98 23.27
CA ASN A 34 -21.14 -7.21 23.72
C ASN A 34 -20.74 -5.96 24.51
N LYS A 35 -19.83 -5.18 23.93
CA LYS A 35 -19.36 -3.90 24.50
C LYS A 35 -20.03 -2.75 23.75
N PRO A 36 -20.23 -1.59 24.39
CA PRO A 36 -20.80 -0.44 23.69
C PRO A 36 -19.86 0.02 22.58
N ALA A 37 -20.40 0.58 21.49
CA ALA A 37 -19.62 1.05 20.33
C ALA A 37 -18.41 1.93 20.71
N ILE A 38 -18.58 2.80 21.71
CA ILE A 38 -17.51 3.70 22.20
C ILE A 38 -16.30 2.94 22.76
N PHE A 39 -16.52 1.79 23.41
CA PHE A 39 -15.43 0.96 23.94
C PHE A 39 -14.55 0.46 22.80
N TRP A 40 -15.17 -0.07 21.75
CA TRP A 40 -14.45 -0.55 20.57
C TRP A 40 -13.71 0.58 19.88
N TYR A 41 -14.37 1.72 19.66
CA TYR A 41 -13.76 2.90 19.06
C TYR A 41 -12.54 3.42 19.84
N GLN A 42 -12.64 3.52 21.17
CA GLN A 42 -11.51 3.89 22.03
C GLN A 42 -10.37 2.86 21.95
N GLY A 43 -10.70 1.57 21.85
CA GLY A 43 -9.73 0.51 21.59
C GLY A 43 -8.96 0.73 20.29
N ILE A 44 -9.67 1.02 19.19
CA ILE A 44 -9.07 1.33 17.88
C ILE A 44 -8.08 2.48 18.00
N LEU A 45 -8.50 3.62 18.57
CA LEU A 45 -7.63 4.79 18.69
C LEU A 45 -6.40 4.51 19.56
N ARG A 46 -6.59 3.78 20.68
CA ARG A 46 -5.49 3.39 21.56
C ARG A 46 -4.46 2.52 20.83
N GLU A 47 -4.90 1.51 20.10
CA GLU A 47 -3.98 0.62 19.37
C GLU A 47 -3.31 1.33 18.18
N ILE A 48 -3.99 2.27 17.51
CA ILE A 48 -3.38 3.17 16.52
C ILE A 48 -2.24 3.98 17.15
N LEU A 49 -2.44 4.55 18.35
CA LEU A 49 -1.40 5.30 19.07
C LEU A 49 -0.18 4.43 19.41
N PHE A 50 -0.40 3.15 19.69
CA PHE A 50 0.67 2.17 19.90
C PHE A 50 1.21 1.54 18.60
N ALA A 51 0.79 2.03 17.44
CA ALA A 51 1.13 1.49 16.11
C ALA A 51 0.79 -0.01 15.91
N ASN A 52 -0.11 -0.55 16.74
CA ASN A 52 -0.58 -1.92 16.69
C ASN A 52 -1.83 -2.04 15.81
N LEU A 53 -1.63 -1.83 14.50
CA LEU A 53 -2.76 -1.73 13.56
C LEU A 53 -3.54 -3.04 13.42
N GLU A 54 -2.89 -4.20 13.50
CA GLU A 54 -3.59 -5.49 13.47
C GLU A 54 -4.62 -5.61 14.61
N THR A 55 -4.27 -5.15 15.82
CA THR A 55 -5.23 -5.16 16.93
C THR A 55 -6.29 -4.08 16.76
N ALA A 56 -5.94 -2.93 16.17
CA ALA A 56 -6.92 -1.89 15.82
C ALA A 56 -7.96 -2.40 14.79
N ASP A 57 -7.52 -3.15 13.77
CA ASP A 57 -8.38 -3.78 12.77
C ASP A 57 -9.32 -4.83 13.38
N ASN A 58 -8.81 -5.59 14.36
CA ASN A 58 -9.64 -6.54 15.12
C ASN A 58 -10.72 -5.79 15.94
N TYR A 59 -10.35 -4.71 16.64
CA TYR A 59 -11.33 -3.89 17.36
C TYR A 59 -12.37 -3.27 16.42
N TYR A 60 -11.96 -2.87 15.22
CA TYR A 60 -12.87 -2.37 14.20
C TYR A 60 -13.81 -3.43 13.66
N SER A 61 -13.33 -4.65 13.47
CA SER A 61 -14.17 -5.79 13.08
C SER A 61 -15.26 -6.05 14.13
N SER A 62 -14.93 -5.96 15.43
CA SER A 62 -15.92 -6.04 16.52
C SER A 62 -16.89 -4.86 16.51
N LEU A 63 -16.41 -3.63 16.28
CA LEU A 63 -17.28 -2.45 16.16
C LEU A 63 -18.29 -2.62 15.02
N GLN A 64 -17.85 -3.10 13.86
CA GLN A 64 -18.71 -3.29 12.70
C GLN A 64 -19.73 -4.42 12.88
N SER A 65 -19.32 -5.53 13.50
CA SER A 65 -20.19 -6.69 13.68
C SER A 65 -21.28 -6.44 14.73
N GLU A 66 -20.94 -5.76 15.83
CA GLU A 66 -21.88 -5.48 16.93
C GLU A 66 -22.69 -4.19 16.70
N HIS A 67 -22.12 -3.19 16.02
CA HIS A 67 -22.69 -1.83 15.93
C HIS A 67 -22.58 -1.23 14.52
N ILE A 68 -23.02 -1.96 13.49
CA ILE A 68 -22.89 -1.56 12.07
C ILE A 68 -23.44 -0.17 11.73
N ASN A 69 -24.49 0.28 12.43
CA ASN A 69 -25.16 1.57 12.21
C ASN A 69 -24.61 2.70 13.11
N SER A 70 -23.56 2.43 13.89
CA SER A 70 -22.98 3.45 14.76
C SER A 70 -22.31 4.56 13.93
N PRO A 71 -22.47 5.84 14.32
CA PRO A 71 -21.76 6.95 13.68
C PRO A 71 -20.24 6.85 13.86
N LEU A 72 -19.75 6.02 14.78
CA LEU A 72 -18.32 5.79 15.01
C LEU A 72 -17.68 4.87 13.96
N VAL A 73 -18.47 4.13 13.18
CA VAL A 73 -17.95 3.24 12.12
C VAL A 73 -17.20 4.04 11.04
N PRO A 74 -17.80 5.06 10.39
CA PRO A 74 -17.07 5.85 9.39
C PRO A 74 -15.84 6.55 9.99
N GLU A 75 -15.94 7.11 11.21
CA GLU A 75 -14.81 7.76 11.86
C GLU A 75 -13.63 6.80 12.09
N ALA A 76 -13.90 5.62 12.62
CA ALA A 76 -12.89 4.58 12.83
C ALA A 76 -12.26 4.13 11.49
N MET A 77 -13.08 3.97 10.46
CA MET A 77 -12.62 3.58 9.12
C MET A 77 -11.62 4.58 8.54
N LEU A 78 -11.94 5.88 8.64
CA LEU A 78 -11.05 6.95 8.18
C LEU A 78 -9.76 7.01 9.00
N ALA A 79 -9.86 6.86 10.33
CA ALA A 79 -8.70 6.84 11.22
C ALA A 79 -7.75 5.67 10.90
N LEU A 80 -8.30 4.47 10.66
CA LEU A 80 -7.53 3.30 10.25
C LEU A 80 -6.87 3.50 8.88
N GLY A 81 -7.62 3.96 7.88
CA GLY A 81 -7.06 4.27 6.57
C GLY A 81 -5.85 5.21 6.65
N GLN A 82 -5.96 6.28 7.45
CA GLN A 82 -4.83 7.19 7.70
C GLN A 82 -3.69 6.55 8.51
N ALA A 83 -3.99 5.67 9.47
CA ALA A 83 -2.97 4.96 10.24
C ALA A 83 -2.16 4.01 9.35
N HIS A 84 -2.82 3.24 8.48
CA HIS A 84 -2.16 2.39 7.47
C HIS A 84 -1.34 3.21 6.48
N MET A 85 -1.83 4.38 6.04
CA MET A 85 -1.03 5.31 5.21
C MET A 85 0.28 5.68 5.91
N LYS A 86 0.22 6.06 7.19
CA LYS A 86 1.41 6.44 7.98
C LYS A 86 2.39 5.27 8.15
N LYS A 87 1.87 4.04 8.29
CA LYS A 87 2.67 2.82 8.38
C LYS A 87 3.16 2.29 7.02
N ARG A 88 2.82 2.97 5.92
CA ARG A 88 3.15 2.59 4.53
C ARG A 88 2.48 1.31 4.04
N GLU A 89 1.37 0.92 4.69
CA GLU A 89 0.52 -0.20 4.30
C GLU A 89 -0.52 0.29 3.29
N TYR A 90 -0.04 0.78 2.13
CA TYR A 90 -0.85 1.56 1.20
C TYR A 90 -2.02 0.79 0.59
N VAL A 91 -1.88 -0.52 0.38
CA VAL A 91 -2.97 -1.38 -0.12
C VAL A 91 -4.12 -1.42 0.88
N LEU A 92 -3.80 -1.59 2.17
CA LEU A 92 -4.81 -1.64 3.23
C LEU A 92 -5.42 -0.27 3.50
N ALA A 93 -4.63 0.79 3.43
CA ALA A 93 -5.15 2.16 3.43
C ALA A 93 -6.14 2.41 2.28
N SER A 94 -5.77 2.03 1.05
CA SER A 94 -6.63 2.15 -0.13
C SER A 94 -7.94 1.40 0.06
N PHE A 95 -7.89 0.20 0.65
CA PHE A 95 -9.08 -0.59 0.97
C PHE A 95 -10.02 0.17 1.90
N TYR A 96 -9.50 0.73 3.00
CA TYR A 96 -10.32 1.51 3.93
C TYR A 96 -10.97 2.74 3.29
N PHE A 97 -10.24 3.48 2.45
CA PHE A 97 -10.81 4.63 1.75
C PHE A 97 -11.87 4.23 0.71
N ASP A 98 -11.65 3.13 -0.01
CA ASP A 98 -12.61 2.60 -0.98
C ASP A 98 -13.91 2.12 -0.31
N GLU A 99 -13.79 1.40 0.80
CA GLU A 99 -14.94 0.97 1.61
C GLU A 99 -15.70 2.16 2.21
N TYR A 100 -14.99 3.22 2.62
CA TYR A 100 -15.65 4.44 3.07
C TYR A 100 -16.46 5.05 1.94
N ILE A 101 -15.85 5.25 0.76
CA ILE A 101 -16.54 5.84 -0.41
C ILE A 101 -17.82 5.07 -0.74
N LYS A 102 -17.76 3.74 -0.76
CA LYS A 102 -18.92 2.87 -1.06
C LYS A 102 -20.06 3.01 -0.06
N ARG A 103 -19.75 3.17 1.23
CA ARG A 103 -20.76 3.08 2.31
C ARG A 103 -21.22 4.43 2.84
N PHE A 104 -20.32 5.40 2.90
CA PHE A 104 -20.49 6.67 3.60
C PHE A 104 -20.09 7.88 2.73
N GLY A 105 -19.85 7.65 1.43
CA GLY A 105 -19.55 8.70 0.47
C GLY A 105 -20.74 9.65 0.31
N THR A 106 -20.47 10.95 0.45
CA THR A 106 -21.41 12.04 0.22
C THR A 106 -20.80 13.06 -0.73
N LYS A 107 -21.61 13.94 -1.31
CA LYS A 107 -21.10 15.00 -2.20
C LYS A 107 -20.02 15.87 -1.54
N ASP A 108 -20.09 16.03 -0.22
CA ASP A 108 -19.21 16.91 0.55
C ASP A 108 -17.87 16.27 0.93
N ASN A 109 -17.75 14.94 0.87
CA ASN A 109 -16.54 14.22 1.32
C ASN A 109 -15.90 13.30 0.26
N VAL A 110 -16.63 12.95 -0.81
CA VAL A 110 -16.21 11.88 -1.72
C VAL A 110 -14.96 12.26 -2.50
N ASP A 111 -14.78 13.54 -2.80
CA ASP A 111 -13.58 14.04 -3.48
C ASP A 111 -12.34 13.87 -2.59
N TYR A 112 -12.42 14.22 -1.31
CA TYR A 112 -11.34 14.02 -0.35
C TYR A 112 -10.95 12.55 -0.23
N LEU A 113 -11.93 11.65 -0.13
CA LEU A 113 -11.64 10.23 0.04
C LEU A 113 -11.11 9.59 -1.24
N THR A 114 -11.62 10.02 -2.40
CA THR A 114 -11.07 9.58 -3.69
C THR A 114 -9.62 10.06 -3.82
N PHE A 115 -9.33 11.29 -3.38
CA PHE A 115 -7.96 11.79 -3.30
C PHE A 115 -7.09 10.93 -2.36
N LEU A 116 -7.55 10.59 -1.16
CA LEU A 116 -6.78 9.73 -0.24
C LEU A 116 -6.50 8.34 -0.83
N LYS A 117 -7.50 7.75 -1.52
CA LYS A 117 -7.34 6.50 -2.27
C LYS A 117 -6.24 6.64 -3.33
N LEU A 118 -6.30 7.67 -4.17
CA LEU A 118 -5.29 7.93 -5.21
C LEU A 118 -3.90 8.20 -4.60
N GLN A 119 -3.84 8.92 -3.49
CA GLN A 119 -2.61 9.20 -2.77
C GLN A 119 -1.96 7.93 -2.22
N SER A 120 -2.76 7.00 -1.69
CA SER A 120 -2.26 5.69 -1.25
C SER A 120 -1.64 4.91 -2.42
N HIS A 121 -2.29 4.93 -3.59
CA HIS A 121 -1.78 4.31 -4.81
C HIS A 121 -0.49 4.97 -5.28
N TYR A 122 -0.43 6.30 -5.29
CA TYR A 122 0.79 7.06 -5.61
C TYR A 122 1.98 6.66 -4.72
N TYR A 123 1.78 6.48 -3.41
CA TYR A 123 2.87 6.05 -2.54
C TYR A 123 3.27 4.58 -2.71
N ALA A 124 2.34 3.71 -3.16
CA ALA A 124 2.64 2.34 -3.51
C ALA A 124 3.59 2.22 -4.73
N PHE A 125 3.66 3.26 -5.57
CA PHE A 125 4.50 3.30 -6.78
C PHE A 125 5.94 2.85 -6.57
N LYS A 126 6.56 3.13 -5.41
CA LYS A 126 7.95 2.71 -5.13
C LYS A 126 8.16 1.21 -5.36
N ASN A 127 7.17 0.38 -5.05
CA ASN A 127 7.24 -1.08 -5.20
C ASN A 127 6.83 -1.56 -6.61
N HIS A 128 6.22 -0.69 -7.41
CA HIS A 128 5.64 -0.98 -8.72
C HIS A 128 6.24 -0.13 -9.85
N SER A 129 7.40 0.49 -9.63
CA SER A 129 7.99 1.47 -10.55
C SER A 129 8.32 0.94 -11.96
N LYS A 130 8.38 -0.39 -12.13
CA LYS A 130 8.63 -1.07 -13.41
C LYS A 130 7.37 -1.73 -14.00
N ASP A 131 6.25 -1.65 -13.30
CA ASP A 131 4.99 -2.24 -13.71
C ASP A 131 4.22 -1.26 -14.61
N GLN A 132 4.20 -1.56 -15.90
CA GLN A 132 3.55 -0.70 -16.91
C GLN A 132 2.04 -0.63 -16.71
N GLU A 133 1.41 -1.72 -16.27
CA GLU A 133 -0.03 -1.76 -16.05
C GLU A 133 -0.40 -0.89 -14.84
N PHE A 134 0.35 -1.01 -13.75
CA PHE A 134 0.19 -0.15 -12.58
C PHE A 134 0.26 1.33 -12.94
N ILE A 135 1.28 1.74 -13.70
CA ILE A 135 1.47 3.14 -14.10
C ILE A 135 0.32 3.61 -15.01
N SER A 136 -0.04 2.83 -16.01
CA SER A 136 -1.13 3.18 -16.94
C SER A 136 -2.46 3.33 -16.19
N ASN A 137 -2.80 2.37 -15.32
CA ASN A 137 -4.03 2.43 -14.52
C ASN A 137 -4.03 3.60 -13.54
N SER A 138 -2.86 3.95 -12.98
CA SER A 138 -2.70 5.14 -12.14
C SER A 138 -3.01 6.43 -12.90
N ILE A 139 -2.45 6.60 -14.10
CA ILE A 139 -2.65 7.81 -14.93
C ILE A 139 -4.13 7.97 -15.28
N VAL A 140 -4.81 6.88 -15.66
CA VAL A 140 -6.24 6.87 -15.95
C VAL A 140 -7.04 7.28 -14.71
N SER A 141 -6.82 6.62 -13.57
CA SER A 141 -7.56 6.90 -12.33
C SER A 141 -7.38 8.35 -11.83
N LEU A 142 -6.19 8.92 -12.02
CA LEU A 142 -5.90 10.31 -11.69
C LEU A 142 -6.61 11.28 -12.65
N GLY A 143 -6.68 10.94 -13.95
CA GLY A 143 -7.42 11.71 -14.95
C GLY A 143 -8.92 11.74 -14.66
N GLU A 144 -9.50 10.57 -14.36
CA GLU A 144 -10.92 10.44 -14.00
C GLU A 144 -11.28 11.33 -12.80
N PHE A 145 -10.39 11.46 -11.81
CA PHE A 145 -10.61 12.37 -10.69
C PHE A 145 -10.67 13.84 -11.14
N ILE A 146 -9.72 14.26 -11.98
CA ILE A 146 -9.62 15.64 -12.45
C ILE A 146 -10.88 16.02 -13.25
N GLU A 147 -11.35 15.11 -14.11
CA GLU A 147 -12.57 15.30 -14.89
C GLU A 147 -13.82 15.30 -14.01
N LYS A 148 -13.91 14.37 -13.05
CA LYS A 148 -15.08 14.21 -12.19
C LYS A 148 -15.21 15.29 -11.12
N TYR A 149 -14.10 15.81 -10.60
CA TYR A 149 -14.07 16.79 -9.52
C TYR A 149 -13.26 18.04 -9.89
N PRO A 150 -13.68 18.80 -10.93
CA PRO A 150 -12.90 19.90 -11.48
C PRO A 150 -12.66 21.05 -10.50
N ASN A 151 -13.54 21.20 -9.49
CA ASN A 151 -13.50 22.25 -8.47
C ASN A 151 -13.00 21.74 -7.11
N SER A 152 -12.51 20.50 -7.02
CA SER A 152 -12.00 19.96 -5.75
C SER A 152 -10.76 20.71 -5.29
N ARG A 153 -10.69 21.01 -4.00
CA ARG A 153 -9.48 21.54 -3.34
C ARG A 153 -8.27 20.62 -3.48
N TYR A 154 -8.48 19.34 -3.78
CA TYR A 154 -7.42 18.34 -3.91
C TYR A 154 -6.89 18.19 -5.34
N ARG A 155 -7.56 18.79 -6.33
CA ARG A 155 -7.20 18.68 -7.75
C ARG A 155 -5.73 19.02 -8.05
N PRO A 156 -5.12 20.11 -7.52
CA PRO A 156 -3.71 20.40 -7.81
C PRO A 156 -2.74 19.31 -7.34
N TYR A 157 -3.07 18.61 -6.25
CA TYR A 157 -2.27 17.49 -5.75
C TYR A 157 -2.41 16.25 -6.65
N VAL A 158 -3.61 16.02 -7.19
CA VAL A 158 -3.88 14.93 -8.13
C VAL A 158 -3.17 15.18 -9.47
N GLU A 159 -3.23 16.40 -10.00
CA GLU A 159 -2.48 16.81 -11.20
C GLU A 159 -0.98 16.63 -10.99
N TYR A 160 -0.45 17.03 -9.84
CA TYR A 160 0.95 16.79 -9.49
C TYR A 160 1.31 15.29 -9.50
N MET A 161 0.48 14.43 -8.90
CA MET A 161 0.69 12.98 -8.93
C MET A 161 0.63 12.44 -10.37
N GLN A 162 -0.30 12.91 -11.19
CA GLN A 162 -0.45 12.49 -12.59
C GLN A 162 0.79 12.84 -13.40
N ILE A 163 1.30 14.07 -13.28
CA ILE A 163 2.55 14.50 -13.93
C ILE A 163 3.71 13.58 -13.52
N LYS A 164 3.82 13.23 -12.24
CA LYS A 164 4.87 12.30 -11.77
C LYS A 164 4.76 10.92 -12.42
N PHE A 165 3.55 10.39 -12.55
CA PHE A 165 3.35 9.10 -13.23
C PHE A 165 3.65 9.18 -14.72
N ILE A 166 3.26 10.24 -15.42
CA ILE A 166 3.57 10.44 -16.85
C ILE A 166 5.08 10.53 -17.06
N LEU A 167 5.79 11.30 -16.23
CA LEU A 167 7.26 11.39 -16.30
C LEU A 167 7.93 10.03 -16.03
N GLY A 168 7.42 9.26 -15.06
CA GLY A 168 7.88 7.89 -14.83
C GLY A 168 7.60 6.95 -16.01
N GLN A 169 6.45 7.08 -16.66
CA GLN A 169 6.09 6.33 -17.87
C GLN A 169 7.02 6.67 -19.04
N ASN A 170 7.38 7.95 -19.22
CA ASN A 170 8.32 8.40 -20.24
C ASN A 170 9.71 7.79 -20.02
N GLU A 171 10.21 7.81 -18.78
CA GLU A 171 11.49 7.18 -18.42
C GLU A 171 11.46 5.67 -18.71
N LEU A 172 10.38 4.98 -18.32
CA LEU A 172 10.20 3.55 -18.57
C LEU A 172 10.14 3.23 -20.07
N ASN A 173 9.40 4.03 -20.85
CA ASN A 173 9.30 3.89 -22.31
C ASN A 173 10.68 4.04 -22.97
N ARG A 174 11.50 4.99 -22.51
CA ARG A 174 12.87 5.19 -23.00
C ARG A 174 13.77 4.00 -22.67
N ALA A 175 13.67 3.46 -21.45
CA ALA A 175 14.40 2.26 -21.06
C ALA A 175 14.02 1.05 -21.94
N ILE A 176 12.72 0.87 -22.21
CA ILE A 176 12.24 -0.21 -23.08
C ILE A 176 12.72 -0.01 -24.53
N ALA A 177 12.66 1.22 -25.05
CA ALA A 177 13.19 1.54 -26.37
C ALA A 177 14.68 1.20 -26.49
N ASN A 178 15.47 1.47 -25.44
CA ASN A 178 16.88 1.09 -25.40
C ASN A 178 17.08 -0.43 -25.49
N VAL A 179 16.25 -1.23 -24.81
CA VAL A 179 16.28 -2.70 -24.92
C VAL A 179 16.01 -3.16 -26.36
N TYR A 180 15.00 -2.59 -27.03
CA TYR A 180 14.73 -2.91 -28.44
C TYR A 180 15.86 -2.48 -29.38
N LYS A 181 16.48 -1.33 -29.11
CA LYS A 181 17.64 -0.84 -29.88
C LYS A 181 18.79 -1.82 -29.83
N LYS A 182 19.10 -2.34 -28.64
CA LYS A 182 20.16 -3.34 -28.41
C LYS A 182 19.88 -4.68 -29.10
N ARG A 183 18.61 -5.02 -29.31
CA ARG A 183 18.16 -6.20 -30.08
C ARG A 183 18.01 -5.96 -31.58
N HIS A 184 18.43 -4.80 -32.09
CA HIS A 184 18.28 -4.40 -33.48
C HIS A 184 16.83 -4.48 -33.99
N LYS A 185 15.87 -4.05 -33.15
CA LYS A 185 14.43 -4.03 -33.47
C LYS A 185 13.92 -2.58 -33.64
N PRO A 186 14.09 -1.94 -34.81
CA PRO A 186 13.80 -0.51 -34.99
C PRO A 186 12.32 -0.15 -34.80
N GLU A 187 11.39 -1.03 -35.18
CA GLU A 187 9.95 -0.82 -34.98
C GLU A 187 9.59 -0.69 -33.48
N GLY A 188 10.22 -1.52 -32.64
CA GLY A 188 10.02 -1.46 -31.19
C GLY A 188 10.56 -0.16 -30.60
N VAL A 189 11.72 0.31 -31.08
CA VAL A 189 12.29 1.61 -30.67
C VAL A 189 11.31 2.73 -30.99
N LYS A 190 10.85 2.82 -32.24
CA LYS A 190 9.91 3.84 -32.70
C LYS A 190 8.62 3.83 -31.86
N ARG A 191 8.02 2.65 -31.69
CA ARG A 191 6.75 2.48 -30.95
C ARG A 191 6.80 3.02 -29.52
N TYR A 192 7.91 2.83 -28.81
CA TYR A 192 8.01 3.28 -27.42
C TYR A 192 8.43 4.76 -27.31
N LEU A 193 9.24 5.26 -28.25
CA LEU A 193 9.58 6.69 -28.28
C LEU A 193 8.37 7.56 -28.63
N GLU A 194 7.48 7.10 -29.53
CA GLU A 194 6.24 7.82 -29.88
C GLU A 194 5.25 7.96 -28.71
N ARG A 195 5.42 7.18 -27.63
CA ARG A 195 4.59 7.27 -26.42
C ARG A 195 5.09 8.30 -25.41
N ILE A 196 6.24 8.92 -25.65
CA ILE A 196 6.84 9.89 -24.74
C ILE A 196 6.19 11.25 -24.97
N ASP A 197 5.71 11.87 -23.90
CA ASP A 197 5.28 13.27 -23.92
C ASP A 197 6.51 14.20 -23.93
N GLU A 198 7.00 14.53 -25.13
CA GLU A 198 8.16 15.41 -25.33
C GLU A 198 7.91 16.85 -24.85
N THR A 199 6.66 17.33 -24.92
CA THR A 199 6.30 18.68 -24.50
C THR A 199 6.47 18.80 -22.99
N LEU A 200 5.91 17.85 -22.24
CA LEU A 200 6.02 17.82 -20.79
C LEU A 200 7.48 17.64 -20.34
N GLU A 201 8.26 16.79 -20.99
CA GLU A 201 9.70 16.63 -20.65
C GLU A 201 10.47 17.94 -20.84
N LYS A 202 10.20 18.67 -21.95
CA LYS A 202 10.89 19.92 -22.26
C LYS A 202 10.55 21.04 -21.26
N GLU A 203 9.29 21.12 -20.84
CA GLU A 203 8.81 22.11 -19.88
C GLU A 203 9.29 21.81 -18.47
N THR A 204 9.22 20.54 -18.05
CA THR A 204 9.51 20.14 -16.66
C THR A 204 10.99 19.85 -16.39
N LYS A 205 11.78 19.52 -17.43
CA LYS A 205 13.20 19.15 -17.33
C LYS A 205 13.45 18.16 -16.18
N PRO A 206 12.81 16.97 -16.22
CA PRO A 206 12.83 16.04 -15.11
C PRO A 206 14.25 15.57 -14.82
N LYS A 207 14.58 15.43 -13.53
CA LYS A 207 15.81 14.74 -13.13
C LYS A 207 15.63 13.24 -13.36
N PRO A 208 16.62 12.54 -13.95
CA PRO A 208 16.56 11.10 -14.14
C PRO A 208 16.47 10.37 -12.80
N SER A 209 15.86 9.18 -12.78
CA SER A 209 15.78 8.38 -11.57
C SER A 209 17.17 7.91 -11.12
N HIS A 210 17.37 7.84 -9.81
CA HIS A 210 18.63 7.35 -9.26
C HIS A 210 18.79 5.86 -9.56
N MET A 211 19.80 5.52 -10.34
CA MET A 211 20.25 4.14 -10.51
C MET A 211 21.47 3.88 -9.62
N PRO A 212 21.41 2.87 -8.73
CA PRO A 212 22.57 2.43 -7.98
C PRO A 212 23.68 1.97 -8.93
N TRP A 213 24.93 2.24 -8.57
CA TRP A 213 26.10 1.95 -9.42
C TRP A 213 26.19 0.47 -9.85
N TYR A 214 25.76 -0.46 -9.00
CA TYR A 214 25.77 -1.89 -9.28
C TYR A 214 24.64 -2.34 -10.22
N VAL A 215 23.65 -1.50 -10.50
CA VAL A 215 22.60 -1.76 -11.51
C VAL A 215 23.07 -1.29 -12.88
N LEU A 216 23.85 -0.20 -12.94
CA LEU A 216 24.37 0.35 -14.18
C LEU A 216 25.16 -0.67 -15.00
N ILE A 217 25.87 -1.58 -14.34
CA ILE A 217 26.60 -2.63 -15.05
C ILE A 217 25.65 -3.51 -15.84
N PHE A 218 24.42 -3.77 -15.37
CA PHE A 218 23.41 -4.60 -16.04
C PHE A 218 22.50 -3.81 -17.00
N ASP A 219 22.65 -2.48 -17.05
CA ASP A 219 21.88 -1.59 -17.94
C ASP A 219 22.49 -1.53 -19.36
N TRP A 220 23.02 -2.67 -19.82
CA TRP A 220 23.67 -2.86 -21.14
C TRP A 220 22.71 -3.13 -22.26
#